data_AF-A0A7D7S7C1-F1
#
_entry.id   AF-A0A7D7S7C1-F1
#
_cell.length_a   1.000
_cell.length_b   1.000
_cell.length_c   1.000
_cell.angle_alpha   90.00
_cell.angle_beta   90.00
_cell.angle_gamma   90.00
#
_symmetry.space_group_name_H-M   'P 1'
#
loop_
_entity.id
_entity.type
_entity.pdbx_description
1 polymer ?
#
loop_
_entity_poly.entity_id
_entity_poly.type
_entity_poly.pdbx_seq_one_letter_code
_entity_poly.pdbx_strand_id
1 'polypeptide(L)'
;MGKRQASRGRVFPPALFPDVLTADDALLRRIAAADYGMEAARHFAALKEVMMLQNGYLSLEADQAFYPAETVELTAYRASDSRAYFICHLMLVQSTLAGTAWFGLAGYRQHYLDSRAGLPMSVQRQLDAAYALAEARGEI
;
A
#
# COMPACT_ATOMS: atom_id res chain seq x y z
N MET A 1 6.09 3.89 31.81
CA MET A 1 4.67 4.09 31.46
C MET A 1 4.59 4.54 30.01
N GLY A 2 4.21 3.63 29.11
CA GLY A 2 4.21 3.87 27.67
C GLY A 2 3.09 4.79 27.24
N LYS A 3 3.43 5.88 26.56
CA LYS A 3 2.46 6.67 25.80
C LYS A 3 2.20 5.91 24.50
N ARG A 4 1.11 5.13 24.45
CA ARG A 4 0.44 4.86 23.17
C ARG A 4 -0.05 6.20 22.67
N GLN A 5 0.74 6.82 21.81
CA GLN A 5 0.35 8.00 21.06
C GLN A 5 -0.59 7.48 19.98
N ALA A 6 -1.85 7.26 20.37
CA ALA A 6 -2.93 7.05 19.43
C ALA A 6 -2.85 8.14 18.36
N SER A 7 -2.98 7.73 17.10
CA SER A 7 -3.18 8.53 15.89
C SER A 7 -4.13 9.73 16.12
N ARG A 8 -3.64 10.79 16.75
CA ARG A 8 -4.43 11.98 17.07
C ARG A 8 -4.31 12.95 15.92
N GLY A 9 -5.30 12.95 15.03
CA GLY A 9 -5.57 14.13 14.21
C GLY A 9 -6.31 13.87 12.91
N ARG A 10 -5.95 12.82 12.17
CA ARG A 10 -6.46 12.65 10.80
C ARG A 10 -7.61 11.65 10.74
N VAL A 11 -8.77 12.14 10.27
CA VAL A 11 -9.84 11.27 9.81
C VAL A 11 -9.47 10.81 8.40
N PHE A 12 -9.26 9.51 8.24
CA PHE A 12 -9.02 8.93 6.93
C PHE A 12 -10.35 8.82 6.15
N PRO A 13 -10.38 9.23 4.87
CA PRO A 13 -11.58 9.04 4.05
C PRO A 13 -11.86 7.55 3.86
N PRO A 14 -13.06 7.17 3.39
CA PRO A 14 -13.30 5.81 2.90
C PRO A 14 -12.25 5.41 1.86
N ALA A 15 -11.90 4.12 1.81
CA ALA A 15 -10.91 3.61 0.87
C ALA A 15 -11.28 3.97 -0.57
N LEU A 16 -10.38 4.62 -1.29
CA LEU A 16 -10.54 4.96 -2.70
C LEU A 16 -10.63 3.70 -3.56
N PHE A 17 -9.88 2.66 -3.17
CA PHE A 17 -9.94 1.34 -3.79
C PHE A 17 -10.42 0.32 -2.75
N PRO A 18 -11.72 -0.04 -2.72
CA PRO A 18 -12.28 -0.90 -1.68
C PRO A 18 -11.58 -2.26 -1.53
N ASP A 19 -11.04 -2.79 -2.63
CA ASP A 19 -10.27 -4.04 -2.65
C ASP A 19 -9.08 -4.03 -1.68
N VAL A 20 -8.53 -2.86 -1.31
CA VAL A 20 -7.43 -2.76 -0.34
C VAL A 20 -7.80 -3.37 1.02
N LEU A 21 -9.08 -3.26 1.42
CA LEU A 21 -9.61 -3.72 2.71
C LEU A 21 -9.89 -5.22 2.75
N THR A 22 -9.73 -5.91 1.62
CA THR A 22 -9.91 -7.36 1.54
C THR A 22 -8.61 -8.13 1.82
N ALA A 23 -7.57 -7.44 2.31
CA ALA A 23 -6.33 -8.02 2.76
C ALA A 23 -6.51 -8.71 4.13
N ASP A 24 -6.37 -10.04 4.17
CA ASP A 24 -6.43 -10.83 5.39
C ASP A 24 -5.07 -10.88 6.12
N ASP A 25 -5.08 -11.38 7.36
CA ASP A 25 -3.87 -11.50 8.18
C ASP A 25 -2.77 -12.33 7.48
N ALA A 26 -3.14 -13.33 6.67
CA ALA A 26 -2.18 -14.15 5.93
C ALA A 26 -1.47 -13.35 4.84
N LEU A 27 -2.21 -12.51 4.10
CA LEU A 27 -1.66 -11.58 3.11
C LEU A 27 -0.77 -10.52 3.78
N LEU A 28 -1.24 -9.92 4.86
CA LEU A 28 -0.47 -8.90 5.59
C LEU A 28 0.85 -9.47 6.13
N ARG A 29 0.88 -10.74 6.56
CA ARG A 29 2.13 -11.40 6.97
C ARG A 29 3.11 -11.60 5.81
N ARG A 30 2.63 -11.87 4.60
CA ARG A 30 3.50 -11.99 3.41
C ARG A 30 4.10 -10.64 3.03
N ILE A 31 3.29 -9.57 3.05
CA ILE A 31 3.78 -8.20 2.83
C ILE A 31 4.81 -7.85 3.89
N ALA A 32 4.49 -8.05 5.17
CA ALA A 32 5.38 -7.73 6.30
C ALA A 32 6.73 -8.47 6.27
N ALA A 33 6.82 -9.61 5.58
CA ALA A 33 8.05 -10.38 5.47
C ALA A 33 8.90 -10.01 4.24
N ALA A 34 8.51 -8.98 3.47
CA ALA A 34 9.16 -8.64 2.22
C ALA A 34 10.66 -8.31 2.37
N ASP A 35 11.06 -7.67 3.47
CA ASP A 35 12.47 -7.40 3.76
C ASP A 35 13.18 -8.60 4.43
N TYR A 36 13.14 -9.77 3.79
CA TYR A 36 13.75 -11.02 4.30
C TYR A 36 13.33 -11.38 5.74
N GLY A 37 12.13 -10.93 6.16
CA GLY A 37 11.61 -11.14 7.51
C GLY A 37 12.13 -10.19 8.58
N MET A 38 13.01 -9.24 8.25
CA MET A 38 13.48 -8.20 9.17
C MET A 38 12.29 -7.44 9.76
N GLU A 39 12.23 -7.39 11.10
CA GLU A 39 11.16 -6.74 11.87
C GLU A 39 9.72 -7.05 11.39
N ALA A 40 9.49 -8.22 10.79
CA ALA A 40 8.21 -8.57 10.16
C ALA A 40 7.01 -8.51 11.14
N ALA A 41 7.22 -8.79 12.43
CA ALA A 41 6.18 -8.63 13.44
C ALA A 41 5.73 -7.17 13.61
N ARG A 42 6.67 -6.21 13.49
CA ARG A 42 6.40 -4.78 13.59
C ARG A 42 5.72 -4.24 12.34
N HIS A 43 6.19 -4.64 11.15
CA HIS A 43 5.49 -4.35 9.89
C HIS A 43 4.07 -4.91 9.89
N PHE A 44 3.87 -6.14 10.35
CA PHE A 44 2.55 -6.76 10.43
C PHE A 44 1.62 -5.99 11.37
N ALA A 45 2.08 -5.61 12.56
CA ALA A 45 1.29 -4.81 13.49
C ALA A 45 0.88 -3.45 12.88
N ALA A 46 1.82 -2.77 12.21
CA ALA A 46 1.55 -1.51 11.53
C ALA A 46 0.58 -1.67 10.35
N LEU A 47 0.72 -2.72 9.54
CA LEU A 47 -0.22 -3.04 8.46
C LEU A 47 -1.64 -3.27 8.98
N LYS A 48 -1.79 -3.98 10.10
CA LYS A 48 -3.11 -4.16 10.74
C LYS A 48 -3.71 -2.84 11.15
N GLU A 49 -2.91 -1.94 11.74
CA GLU A 49 -3.36 -0.60 12.10
C GLU A 49 -3.83 0.19 10.87
N VAL A 50 -3.05 0.15 9.78
CA VAL A 50 -3.40 0.79 8.51
C VAL A 50 -4.73 0.26 7.96
N MET A 51 -4.96 -1.05 8.00
CA MET A 51 -6.22 -1.63 7.51
C MET A 51 -7.42 -1.28 8.40
N MET A 52 -7.26 -1.35 9.73
CA MET A 52 -8.38 -1.19 10.68
C MET A 52 -8.73 0.27 10.97
N LEU A 53 -7.73 1.15 11.04
CA LEU A 53 -7.92 2.53 11.50
C LEU A 53 -7.77 3.57 10.38
N GLN A 54 -7.14 3.18 9.26
CA GLN A 54 -6.72 4.12 8.23
C GLN A 54 -7.25 3.77 6.85
N ASN A 55 -8.21 2.84 6.74
CA ASN A 55 -8.80 2.42 5.46
C ASN A 55 -7.77 2.06 4.36
N GLY A 56 -6.61 1.52 4.75
CA GLY A 56 -5.53 1.16 3.83
C GLY A 56 -4.61 2.33 3.41
N TYR A 57 -4.82 3.56 3.92
CA TYR A 57 -3.97 4.70 3.63
C TYR A 57 -2.71 4.67 4.51
N LEU A 58 -1.53 4.78 3.89
CA LEU A 58 -0.28 5.06 4.60
C LEU A 58 -0.22 6.54 4.97
N SER A 59 0.36 6.87 6.13
CA SER A 59 0.42 8.24 6.64
C SER A 59 1.77 8.62 7.21
N LEU A 60 2.39 9.67 6.66
CA LEU A 60 3.62 10.23 7.22
C LEU A 60 3.39 10.86 8.61
N GLU A 61 2.19 11.41 8.84
CA GLU A 61 1.81 11.96 10.15
C GLU A 61 1.65 10.88 11.23
N ALA A 62 1.43 9.63 10.83
CA ALA A 62 1.37 8.47 11.72
C ALA A 62 2.73 7.77 11.88
N ASP A 63 3.84 8.39 11.46
CA ASP A 63 5.19 7.84 11.49
C ASP A 63 5.35 6.54 10.68
N GLN A 64 4.60 6.43 9.57
CA GLN A 64 4.59 5.22 8.73
C GLN A 64 5.51 5.30 7.53
N ALA A 65 6.46 6.24 7.54
CA ALA A 65 7.49 6.37 6.50
C ALA A 65 8.39 5.13 6.39
N PHE A 66 8.48 4.34 7.48
CA PHE A 66 9.26 3.10 7.51
C PHE A 66 8.36 1.90 7.79
N TYR A 67 7.64 1.89 8.92
CA TYR A 67 6.65 0.85 9.25
C TYR A 67 5.23 1.28 8.88
N PRO A 68 4.56 0.71 7.85
CA PRO A 68 4.97 -0.43 7.03
C PRO A 68 5.43 -0.07 5.61
N ALA A 69 5.62 1.22 5.28
CA ALA A 69 5.90 1.67 3.91
C ALA A 69 7.03 0.89 3.23
N GLU A 70 8.14 0.62 3.91
CA GLU A 70 9.27 -0.12 3.33
C GLU A 70 8.85 -1.49 2.76
N THR A 71 8.15 -2.30 3.56
CA THR A 71 7.65 -3.61 3.10
C THR A 71 6.57 -3.50 2.03
N VAL A 72 5.78 -2.43 2.04
CA VAL A 72 4.78 -2.15 1.00
C VAL A 72 5.46 -1.84 -0.33
N GLU A 73 6.45 -0.94 -0.32
CA GLU A 73 7.24 -0.54 -1.49
C GLU A 73 8.01 -1.75 -2.05
N LEU A 74 8.70 -2.53 -1.20
CA LEU A 74 9.40 -3.75 -1.62
C LEU A 74 8.46 -4.77 -2.26
N THR A 75 7.25 -4.93 -1.74
CA THR A 75 6.25 -5.86 -2.30
C THR A 75 5.67 -5.33 -3.61
N ALA A 76 5.55 -4.01 -3.79
CA ALA A 76 5.15 -3.39 -5.06
C ALA A 76 6.19 -3.57 -6.19
N TYR A 77 7.37 -4.13 -5.89
CA TYR A 77 8.34 -4.60 -6.88
C TYR A 77 8.33 -6.12 -7.10
N ARG A 78 7.39 -6.88 -6.52
CA ARG A 78 7.37 -8.36 -6.57
C ARG A 78 6.09 -8.93 -7.17
N ALA A 79 5.98 -8.87 -8.49
CA ALA A 79 4.79 -9.35 -9.22
C ALA A 79 4.50 -10.87 -9.07
N SER A 80 5.46 -11.66 -8.57
CA SER A 80 5.30 -13.11 -8.35
C SER A 80 4.25 -13.46 -7.29
N ASP A 81 4.04 -12.61 -6.28
CA ASP A 81 2.85 -12.66 -5.41
C ASP A 81 1.84 -11.61 -5.90
N SER A 82 1.12 -11.95 -6.97
CA SER A 82 0.19 -11.03 -7.64
C SER A 82 -0.83 -10.37 -6.71
N ARG A 83 -1.22 -11.03 -5.62
CA ARG A 83 -2.19 -10.49 -4.67
C ARG A 83 -1.57 -9.47 -3.72
N ALA A 84 -0.40 -9.78 -3.15
CA ALA A 84 0.32 -8.85 -2.28
C ALA A 84 0.79 -7.63 -3.07
N TYR A 85 1.34 -7.88 -4.27
CA TYR A 85 1.68 -6.87 -5.25
C TYR A 85 0.52 -5.91 -5.52
N PHE A 86 -0.65 -6.44 -5.88
CA PHE A 86 -1.85 -5.67 -6.17
C PHE A 86 -2.27 -4.76 -5.00
N ILE A 87 -2.38 -5.32 -3.78
CA ILE A 87 -2.78 -4.54 -2.60
C ILE A 87 -1.78 -3.43 -2.29
N CYS A 88 -0.47 -3.70 -2.38
CA CYS A 88 0.56 -2.70 -2.15
C CYS A 88 0.48 -1.54 -3.16
N HIS A 89 0.24 -1.83 -4.44
CA HIS A 89 0.01 -0.79 -5.43
C HIS A 89 -1.20 0.09 -5.10
N LEU A 90 -2.33 -0.52 -4.69
CA LEU A 90 -3.51 0.26 -4.28
C LEU A 90 -3.21 1.18 -3.09
N MET A 91 -2.49 0.67 -2.08
CA MET A 91 -2.07 1.45 -0.91
C MET A 91 -1.21 2.66 -1.31
N LEU A 92 -0.20 2.45 -2.15
CA LEU A 92 0.68 3.53 -2.62
C LEU A 92 -0.11 4.59 -3.38
N VAL A 93 -0.88 4.17 -4.39
CA VAL A 93 -1.65 5.09 -5.25
C VAL A 93 -2.66 5.89 -4.43
N GLN A 94 -3.48 5.23 -3.59
CA GLN A 94 -4.49 5.96 -2.83
C GLN A 94 -3.88 6.91 -1.80
N SER A 95 -2.76 6.53 -1.19
CA SER A 95 -2.08 7.38 -0.19
C SER A 95 -1.52 8.66 -0.82
N THR A 96 -0.95 8.54 -2.02
CA THR A 96 -0.48 9.70 -2.78
C THR A 96 -1.65 10.59 -3.21
N LEU A 97 -2.71 10.00 -3.81
CA LEU A 97 -3.88 10.78 -4.25
C LEU A 97 -4.66 11.46 -3.11
N ALA A 98 -4.57 10.94 -1.89
CA ALA A 98 -5.18 11.51 -0.69
C ALA A 98 -4.25 12.47 0.07
N GLY A 99 -3.00 12.62 -0.36
CA GLY A 99 -1.98 13.41 0.32
C GLY A 99 -1.68 12.93 1.74
N THR A 100 -1.84 11.63 2.02
CA THR A 100 -1.54 11.03 3.34
C THR A 100 -0.08 10.60 3.42
N ALA A 101 0.46 10.10 2.31
CA ALA A 101 1.88 9.82 2.12
C ALA A 101 2.24 9.97 0.64
N TRP A 102 3.43 10.50 0.37
CA TRP A 102 3.91 10.77 -0.99
C TRP A 102 4.84 9.65 -1.47
N PHE A 103 4.55 9.08 -2.64
CA PHE A 103 5.37 8.07 -3.29
C PHE A 103 5.60 8.47 -4.74
N GLY A 104 6.80 8.23 -5.28
CA GLY A 104 7.11 8.46 -6.68
C GLY A 104 6.40 7.46 -7.59
N LEU A 105 5.12 7.69 -7.89
CA LEU A 105 4.26 6.72 -8.57
C LEU A 105 4.71 6.35 -9.99
N ALA A 106 5.47 7.22 -10.68
CA ALA A 106 6.01 6.94 -12.01
C ALA A 106 6.89 5.68 -12.04
N GLY A 107 7.74 5.48 -11.04
CA GLY A 107 8.60 4.29 -10.94
C GLY A 107 7.79 3.01 -10.72
N TYR A 108 6.80 3.08 -9.82
CA TYR A 108 5.88 1.96 -9.58
C TYR A 108 5.04 1.63 -10.82
N ARG A 109 4.54 2.65 -11.54
CA ARG A 109 3.80 2.47 -12.79
C ARG A 109 4.65 1.80 -13.85
N GLN A 110 5.90 2.23 -14.03
CA GLN A 110 6.79 1.61 -15.02
C GLN A 110 7.02 0.13 -14.70
N HIS A 111 7.35 -0.19 -13.45
CA HIS A 111 7.52 -1.58 -13.03
C HIS A 111 6.25 -2.42 -13.22
N TYR A 112 5.08 -1.82 -12.97
CA TYR A 112 3.79 -2.44 -13.28
C TYR A 112 3.62 -2.73 -14.76
N LEU A 113 3.89 -1.77 -15.65
CA LEU A 113 3.79 -1.97 -17.09
C LEU A 113 4.71 -3.09 -17.59
N ASP A 114 5.93 -3.18 -17.07
CA ASP A 114 6.90 -4.22 -17.41
C ASP A 114 6.41 -5.62 -16.99
N SER A 115 5.71 -5.71 -15.85
CA SER A 115 5.18 -6.96 -15.29
C SER A 115 3.75 -7.30 -15.73
N ARG A 116 3.04 -6.35 -16.36
CA ARG A 116 1.59 -6.36 -16.55
C ARG A 116 1.08 -7.62 -17.23
N ALA A 117 1.77 -8.08 -18.27
CA ALA A 117 1.36 -9.23 -19.07
C ALA A 117 1.31 -10.55 -18.27
N GLY A 118 2.09 -10.66 -17.18
CA GLY A 118 2.12 -11.83 -16.31
C GLY A 118 1.06 -11.83 -15.20
N LEU A 119 0.32 -10.73 -15.02
CA LEU A 119 -0.67 -10.59 -13.95
C LEU A 119 -2.05 -11.11 -14.37
N PRO A 120 -2.90 -11.54 -13.42
CA PRO A 120 -4.30 -11.84 -13.72
C PRO A 120 -5.02 -10.65 -14.35
N MET A 121 -5.90 -10.91 -15.33
CA MET A 121 -6.65 -9.85 -16.04
C MET A 121 -7.45 -8.92 -15.12
N SER A 122 -7.98 -9.46 -14.01
CA SER A 122 -8.68 -8.67 -13.00
C SER A 122 -7.74 -7.65 -12.31
N VAL A 123 -6.52 -8.06 -11.97
CA VAL A 123 -5.49 -7.20 -11.39
C VAL A 123 -5.06 -6.13 -12.40
N GLN A 124 -4.80 -6.53 -13.65
CA GLN A 124 -4.42 -5.59 -14.71
C GLN A 124 -5.45 -4.46 -14.85
N ARG A 125 -6.74 -4.82 -15.02
CA ARG A 125 -7.82 -3.84 -15.20
C ARG A 125 -7.91 -2.86 -14.03
N GLN A 126 -7.75 -3.35 -12.80
CA GLN A 126 -7.84 -2.52 -11.62
C GLN A 126 -6.63 -1.60 -11.44
N LEU A 127 -5.42 -2.09 -11.70
CA LEU A 127 -4.22 -1.27 -11.63
C LEU A 127 -4.15 -0.27 -12.78
N ASP A 128 -4.63 -0.62 -13.98
CA ASP A 128 -4.78 0.33 -15.09
C ASP A 128 -5.70 1.48 -14.68
N ALA A 129 -6.84 1.19 -14.05
CA ALA A 129 -7.78 2.22 -13.59
C ALA A 129 -7.18 3.07 -12.47
N ALA A 130 -6.47 2.47 -11.51
CA ALA A 130 -5.82 3.19 -10.42
C ALA A 130 -4.74 4.15 -10.95
N TYR A 131 -3.91 3.69 -11.90
CA TYR A 131 -2.87 4.52 -12.50
C TYR A 131 -3.41 5.58 -13.46
N ALA A 132 -4.47 5.28 -14.21
CA ALA A 132 -5.16 6.28 -15.03
C ALA A 132 -5.75 7.39 -14.17
N LEU A 133 -6.29 7.07 -12.99
CA LEU A 133 -6.76 8.08 -12.03
C LEU A 133 -5.61 8.93 -11.49
N ALA A 134 -4.45 8.32 -11.20
CA ALA A 134 -3.26 9.06 -10.75
C ALA A 134 -2.75 10.04 -11.81
N GLU A 135 -2.67 9.59 -13.06
CA GLU A 135 -2.31 10.42 -14.22
C GLU A 135 -3.31 11.57 -14.43
N ALA A 136 -4.61 11.30 -14.34
CA ALA A 136 -5.66 12.33 -14.45
C ALA A 136 -5.59 13.39 -13.33
N ARG A 137 -4.95 13.08 -12.18
CA ARG A 137 -4.73 14.00 -11.07
C ARG A 137 -3.35 14.66 -11.08
N GLY A 138 -2.51 14.36 -12.07
CA GLY A 138 -1.17 14.94 -12.21
C GLY A 138 -0.14 14.38 -11.24
N GLU A 139 -0.36 13.18 -10.69
CA GLU A 139 0.61 12.49 -9.82
C GLU A 139 1.64 11.67 -10.60
N ILE A 140 1.44 11.52 -11.93
CA ILE A 140 2.30 10.81 -12.88
C ILE A 140 2.26 11.53 -14.22
#